data_AF-A0A945E6H2-F1
#
_entry.id   AF-A0A945E6H2-F1
#
_cell.length_a   1.000
_cell.length_b   1.000
_cell.length_c   1.000
_cell.angle_alpha   90.00
_cell.angle_beta   90.00
_cell.angle_gamma   90.00
#
_symmetry.space_group_name_H-M   'P 1'
#
loop_
_entity.id
_entity.type
_entity.pdbx_description
1 polymer ?
#
loop_
_entity_poly.entity_id
_entity_poly.type
_entity_poly.pdbx_seq_one_letter_code
_entity_poly.pdbx_strand_id
1 'polypeptide(L)'
;MREYLKLIMLFSFFSIFSQNDEQMIKKIFDSSLSNGKSYELLDYLSNEIGGRLSGSLNAERAVEWGKEELKNIGFDKVWLQEVMVPKWVRGPKEFALIETQPGTTFNVDVCALGGSVA
;
A
#
# COMPACT_ATOMS: atom_id res chain seq x y z
N MET A 1 -0.97 -20.23 59.94
CA MET A 1 -1.98 -20.58 58.91
C MET A 1 -3.03 -19.49 58.70
N ARG A 2 -3.62 -18.91 59.76
CA ARG A 2 -4.70 -17.89 59.67
C ARG A 2 -4.30 -16.56 59.01
N GLU A 3 -3.04 -16.12 59.11
CA GLU A 3 -2.57 -14.86 58.49
C GLU A 3 -2.27 -14.99 56.99
N TYR A 4 -1.81 -16.15 56.52
CA TYR A 4 -1.60 -16.41 55.08
C TYR A 4 -2.92 -16.52 54.31
N LEU A 5 -3.98 -16.99 54.98
CA LEU A 5 -5.33 -17.05 54.41
C LEU A 5 -5.88 -15.65 54.08
N LYS A 6 -5.58 -14.66 54.94
CA LYS A 6 -5.96 -13.25 54.70
C LYS A 6 -5.18 -12.63 53.53
N LEU A 7 -3.90 -13.00 53.37
CA LEU A 7 -3.04 -12.51 52.28
C LEU A 7 -3.52 -13.03 50.91
N ILE A 8 -3.96 -14.30 50.84
CA ILE A 8 -4.56 -14.90 49.64
C ILE A 8 -5.93 -14.26 49.34
N MET A 9 -6.73 -13.98 50.37
CA MET A 9 -8.03 -13.31 50.22
C MET A 9 -7.89 -11.86 49.75
N LEU A 10 -6.82 -11.16 50.16
CA LEU A 10 -6.48 -9.80 49.71
C LEU A 10 -6.04 -9.77 48.23
N PHE A 11 -5.39 -10.83 47.75
CA PHE A 11 -4.98 -10.98 46.35
C PHE A 11 -6.16 -11.35 45.42
N SER A 12 -7.28 -11.81 45.99
CA SER A 12 -8.47 -12.25 45.26
C SER A 12 -9.38 -11.10 44.78
N PHE A 13 -9.04 -9.86 45.11
CA PHE A 13 -9.79 -8.65 44.72
C PHE A 13 -9.24 -7.93 43.48
N PHE A 14 -8.19 -8.47 42.84
CA PHE A 14 -7.83 -8.00 41.51
C PHE A 14 -8.81 -8.60 40.49
N SER A 15 -9.93 -7.91 40.34
CA SER A 15 -10.90 -8.17 39.27
C SER A 15 -10.17 -8.31 37.95
N ILE A 16 -10.26 -9.50 37.36
CA ILE A 16 -9.94 -9.75 35.97
C ILE A 16 -10.98 -8.97 35.17
N PHE A 17 -10.66 -7.75 34.75
CA PHE A 17 -11.44 -7.05 33.74
C PHE A 17 -11.27 -7.80 32.42
N SER A 18 -12.32 -8.49 31.98
CA SER A 18 -12.39 -8.97 30.59
C SER A 18 -12.36 -7.75 29.67
N GLN A 19 -11.58 -7.83 28.59
CA GLN A 19 -11.68 -6.86 27.50
C GLN A 19 -13.09 -6.96 26.92
N ASN A 20 -13.73 -5.81 26.72
CA ASN A 20 -15.02 -5.76 26.03
C ASN A 20 -14.73 -5.57 24.54
N ASP A 21 -14.51 -6.70 23.85
CA ASP A 21 -14.09 -6.74 22.45
C ASP A 21 -15.02 -5.92 21.55
N GLU A 22 -16.32 -5.91 21.84
CA GLU A 22 -17.32 -5.09 21.15
C GLU A 22 -16.96 -3.60 21.20
N GLN A 23 -16.60 -3.08 22.38
CA GLN A 23 -16.23 -1.68 22.57
C GLN A 23 -14.92 -1.34 21.86
N MET A 24 -13.96 -2.27 21.86
CA MET A 24 -12.69 -2.08 21.15
C MET A 24 -12.91 -2.03 19.63
N ILE A 25 -13.67 -2.98 19.08
CA ILE A 25 -14.02 -3.02 17.66
C ILE A 25 -14.77 -1.75 17.25
N LYS A 26 -15.74 -1.32 18.06
CA LYS A 26 -16.47 -0.08 17.81
C LYS A 26 -15.53 1.14 17.77
N LYS A 27 -14.58 1.24 18.71
CA LYS A 27 -13.59 2.33 18.73
C LYS A 27 -12.70 2.32 17.49
N ILE A 28 -12.23 1.16 17.04
CA ILE A 28 -11.44 1.04 15.80
C ILE A 28 -12.26 1.53 14.61
N PHE A 29 -13.51 1.09 14.51
CA PHE A 29 -14.42 1.50 13.44
C PHE A 29 -14.70 3.01 13.45
N ASP A 30 -15.07 3.57 14.60
CA ASP A 30 -15.34 4.99 14.73
C ASP A 30 -14.09 5.82 14.38
N SER A 31 -12.91 5.37 14.84
CA SER A 31 -11.63 6.03 14.56
C SER A 31 -11.25 5.98 13.08
N SER A 32 -11.46 4.85 12.40
CA SER A 32 -11.13 4.72 10.99
C SER A 32 -12.02 5.58 10.08
N LEU A 33 -13.29 5.79 10.46
CA LEU A 33 -14.21 6.66 9.73
C LEU A 33 -13.97 8.16 10.02
N SER A 34 -13.65 8.51 11.26
CA SER A 34 -13.52 9.92 11.68
C SER A 34 -12.12 10.51 11.50
N ASN A 35 -11.08 9.69 11.64
CA ASN A 35 -9.67 10.11 11.60
C ASN A 35 -8.87 9.32 10.55
N GLY A 36 -9.53 8.79 9.52
CA GLY A 36 -8.90 8.01 8.46
C GLY A 36 -8.01 8.88 7.56
N LYS A 37 -6.76 8.44 7.34
CA LYS A 37 -5.80 9.08 6.42
C LYS A 37 -5.64 8.35 5.07
N SER A 38 -6.42 7.30 4.85
CA SER A 38 -6.25 6.40 3.70
C SER A 38 -6.37 7.11 2.35
N TYR A 39 -7.29 8.08 2.25
CA TYR A 39 -7.50 8.82 1.01
C TYR A 39 -6.33 9.74 0.68
N GLU A 40 -5.84 10.51 1.66
CA GLU A 40 -4.70 11.41 1.50
C GLU A 40 -3.42 10.63 1.15
N LEU A 41 -3.20 9.49 1.80
CA LEU A 41 -2.08 8.60 1.49
C LEU A 41 -2.19 8.03 0.07
N LEU A 42 -3.39 7.63 -0.35
CA LEU A 42 -3.63 7.12 -1.71
C LEU A 42 -3.45 8.20 -2.77
N ASP A 43 -3.91 9.43 -2.47
CA ASP A 43 -3.77 10.59 -3.33
C ASP A 43 -2.31 10.91 -3.59
N TYR A 44 -1.50 11.05 -2.52
CA TYR A 44 -0.06 11.26 -2.66
C TYR A 44 0.61 10.12 -3.44
N LEU A 45 0.31 8.87 -3.04
CA LEU A 45 0.89 7.71 -3.70
C LEU A 45 0.52 7.68 -5.19
N SER A 46 -0.70 8.06 -5.58
CA SER A 46 -1.18 7.90 -6.97
C SER A 46 -0.87 9.11 -7.84
N ASN A 47 -1.06 10.31 -7.33
CA ASN A 47 -0.98 11.56 -8.10
C ASN A 47 0.41 12.20 -8.01
N GLU A 48 1.08 12.15 -6.85
CA GLU A 48 2.42 12.73 -6.70
C GLU A 48 3.51 11.76 -7.17
N ILE A 49 3.41 10.47 -6.82
CA ILE A 49 4.40 9.46 -7.28
C ILE A 49 4.08 8.94 -8.69
N GLY A 50 2.81 8.79 -9.05
CA GLY A 50 2.40 8.33 -10.38
C GLY A 50 2.58 6.82 -10.61
N GLY A 51 2.65 6.38 -11.87
CA GLY A 51 2.67 4.95 -12.24
C GLY A 51 3.88 4.19 -11.69
N ARG A 52 3.63 3.11 -10.93
CA ARG A 52 4.65 2.31 -10.19
C ARG A 52 4.86 0.93 -10.80
N LEU A 53 5.21 0.86 -12.08
CA LEU A 53 5.54 -0.42 -12.70
C LEU A 53 6.79 -1.03 -12.04
N SER A 54 6.83 -2.34 -11.88
CA SER A 54 7.97 -3.03 -11.27
C SER A 54 9.29 -2.68 -11.97
N GLY A 55 10.35 -2.42 -11.18
CA GLY A 55 11.66 -2.00 -11.69
C GLY A 55 11.72 -0.57 -12.26
N SER A 56 10.64 0.22 -12.17
CA SER A 56 10.62 1.63 -12.55
C SER A 56 11.13 2.55 -11.44
N LEU A 57 11.53 3.78 -11.80
CA LEU A 57 11.97 4.79 -10.83
C LEU A 57 10.86 5.17 -9.84
N ASN A 58 9.62 5.23 -10.31
CA ASN A 58 8.48 5.57 -9.44
C ASN A 58 8.13 4.44 -8.47
N ALA A 59 8.34 3.18 -8.86
CA ALA A 59 8.20 2.07 -7.91
C ALA A 59 9.21 2.18 -6.78
N GLU A 60 10.48 2.51 -7.08
CA GLU A 60 11.51 2.73 -6.06
C GLU A 60 11.14 3.90 -5.13
N ARG A 61 10.68 5.03 -5.70
CA ARG A 61 10.20 6.18 -4.92
C ARG A 61 9.06 5.81 -3.99
N ALA A 62 8.13 4.97 -4.45
CA ALA A 62 7.01 4.50 -3.64
C ALA A 62 7.44 3.60 -2.49
N VAL A 63 8.46 2.76 -2.70
CA VAL A 63 9.03 1.90 -1.66
C VAL A 63 9.67 2.75 -0.56
N GLU A 64 10.52 3.72 -0.93
CA GLU A 64 11.16 4.59 0.07
C GLU A 64 10.13 5.50 0.77
N TRP A 65 9.18 6.07 0.02
CA TRP A 65 8.08 6.83 0.61
C TRP A 65 7.28 6.01 1.62
N GLY A 66 6.88 4.78 1.27
CA GLY A 66 6.10 3.92 2.15
C GLY A 66 6.83 3.60 3.46
N LYS A 67 8.15 3.37 3.39
CA LYS A 67 8.99 3.19 4.58
C LYS A 67 9.04 4.43 5.45
N GLU A 68 9.20 5.62 4.88
CA GLU A 68 9.21 6.86 5.65
C GLU A 68 7.83 7.19 6.25
N GLU A 69 6.73 6.94 5.53
CA GLU A 69 5.38 7.08 6.09
C GLU A 69 5.13 6.14 7.27
N LEU A 70 5.53 4.87 7.17
CA LEU A 70 5.40 3.93 8.27
C LEU A 70 6.25 4.36 9.49
N LYS A 71 7.43 4.93 9.28
CA LYS A 71 8.22 5.51 10.37
C LYS A 71 7.52 6.72 10.99
N ASN A 72 6.97 7.62 10.17
CA ASN A 72 6.27 8.83 10.63
C ASN A 72 5.00 8.50 11.41
N ILE A 73 4.31 7.41 11.06
CA ILE A 73 3.15 6.90 11.80
C ILE A 73 3.55 6.34 13.19
N GLY A 74 4.81 5.94 13.35
CA GLY A 74 5.36 5.47 14.63
C GLY A 74 5.27 3.95 14.84
N PHE A 75 5.35 3.16 13.77
CA PHE A 75 5.46 1.70 13.90
C PHE A 75 6.77 1.27 14.59
N ASP A 76 6.71 0.21 15.40
CA ASP A 76 7.85 -0.23 16.23
C ASP A 76 9.09 -0.63 15.42
N LYS A 77 8.88 -1.24 14.26
CA LYS A 77 9.95 -1.74 13.40
C LYS A 77 9.57 -1.55 11.93
N VAL A 78 10.43 -0.85 11.19
CA VAL A 78 10.25 -0.59 9.77
C VAL A 78 11.58 -0.85 9.05
N TRP A 79 11.56 -1.74 8.06
CA TRP A 79 12.71 -2.05 7.22
C TRP A 79 12.25 -2.42 5.81
N LEU A 80 13.17 -2.33 4.86
CA LEU A 80 12.95 -2.79 3.50
C LEU A 80 13.47 -4.23 3.35
N GLN A 81 12.75 -5.03 2.57
CA GLN A 81 13.18 -6.37 2.19
C GLN A 81 13.52 -6.37 0.70
N GLU A 82 14.75 -6.75 0.38
CA GLU A 82 15.21 -6.83 -1.00
C GLU A 82 14.51 -7.97 -1.75
N VAL A 83 14.00 -7.66 -2.94
CA VAL A 83 13.33 -8.62 -3.83
C VAL A 83 13.78 -8.37 -5.26
N MET A 84 14.15 -9.44 -5.95
CA MET A 84 14.46 -9.39 -7.38
C MET A 84 13.17 -9.20 -8.18
N VAL A 85 13.15 -8.21 -9.07
CA VAL A 85 11.97 -7.89 -9.89
C VAL A 85 12.31 -7.77 -11.37
N PRO A 86 11.39 -8.14 -12.28
CA PRO A 86 11.57 -7.89 -13.71
C PRO A 86 11.46 -6.39 -14.00
N LYS A 87 12.30 -5.89 -14.90
CA LYS A 87 12.25 -4.51 -15.38
C LYS A 87 11.76 -4.49 -16.83
N TRP A 88 10.55 -3.98 -17.02
CA TRP A 88 10.00 -3.73 -18.36
C TRP A 88 10.08 -2.24 -18.67
N VAL A 89 10.61 -1.90 -19.84
CA VAL A 89 10.70 -0.53 -20.34
C VAL A 89 10.04 -0.50 -21.71
N ARG A 90 9.09 0.42 -21.89
CA ARG A 90 8.41 0.60 -23.17
C ARG A 90 9.41 1.04 -24.24
N GLY A 91 9.38 0.37 -25.39
CA GLY A 91 10.12 0.80 -26.58
C GLY A 91 9.54 2.06 -27.23
N PRO A 92 10.07 2.46 -28.40
CA PRO A 92 9.48 3.52 -29.21
C PRO A 92 8.01 3.24 -29.53
N LYS A 93 7.22 4.31 -29.72
CA LYS A 93 5.83 4.15 -30.14
C LYS A 93 5.79 3.66 -31.59
N GLU A 94 5.19 2.49 -31.80
CA GLU A 94 4.91 1.98 -33.13
C GLU A 94 3.77 2.78 -33.79
N PHE A 95 3.83 2.90 -35.11
CA PHE A 95 2.78 3.49 -35.93
C PHE A 95 2.55 2.64 -37.17
N ALA A 96 1.29 2.59 -37.62
CA ALA A 96 0.93 1.94 -38.87
C ALA A 96 0.16 2.92 -39.75
N LEU A 97 0.37 2.76 -41.05
CA LEU A 97 -0.31 3.50 -42.10
C LEU A 97 -0.81 2.52 -43.14
N ILE A 98 -1.98 2.81 -43.71
CA ILE A 98 -2.51 2.06 -44.85
C ILE A 98 -2.36 2.95 -46.08
N GLU A 99 -1.72 2.42 -47.13
CA GLU A 99 -1.62 3.06 -48.44
C GLU A 99 -2.65 2.45 -49.39
N THR A 100 -3.57 3.28 -49.91
CA THR A 100 -4.64 2.82 -50.82
C THR A 100 -4.29 3.04 -52.29
N GLN A 101 -3.50 4.07 -52.59
CA GLN A 101 -2.95 4.41 -53.89
C GLN A 101 -1.58 5.08 -53.68
N PRO A 102 -0.68 5.10 -54.68
CA PRO A 102 0.63 5.71 -54.54
C PRO A 102 0.54 7.14 -53.99
N GLY A 103 1.06 7.35 -52.77
CA GLY A 103 1.06 8.66 -52.10
C GLY A 103 -0.23 9.03 -51.36
N THR A 104 -1.26 8.17 -51.34
CA THR A 104 -2.47 8.35 -50.53
C THR A 104 -2.45 7.42 -49.32
N THR A 105 -2.03 7.96 -48.18
CA THR A 105 -1.89 7.21 -46.93
C THR A 105 -2.77 7.79 -45.83
N PHE A 106 -3.30 6.93 -44.94
CA PHE A 106 -3.93 7.36 -43.69
C PHE A 106 -3.43 6.53 -42.51
N ASN A 107 -3.35 7.18 -41.34
CA ASN A 107 -2.90 6.55 -40.12
C ASN A 107 -3.99 5.63 -39.56
N VAL A 108 -3.56 4.51 -38.97
CA VAL A 108 -4.46 3.62 -38.23
C VAL A 108 -3.96 3.42 -36.81
N ASP A 109 -4.90 3.19 -35.90
CA ASP A 109 -4.58 2.90 -34.50
C ASP A 109 -3.95 1.52 -34.39
N VAL A 110 -2.78 1.47 -33.76
CA VAL A 110 -2.07 0.22 -33.46
C VAL A 110 -2.29 -0.10 -31.99
N CYS A 111 -2.95 -1.24 -31.73
CA CYS A 111 -3.13 -1.76 -30.38
C CYS A 111 -2.01 -2.74 -30.05
N ALA A 112 -1.13 -2.37 -29.12
CA ALA A 112 -0.19 -3.31 -28.54
C ALA A 112 -0.89 -4.09 -27.41
N LEU A 113 -1.01 -5.41 -27.56
CA LEU A 113 -1.46 -6.28 -26.48
C LEU A 113 -0.33 -6.40 -25.44
N GLY A 114 -0.62 -6.01 -24.20
CA GLY A 114 0.38 -5.95 -23.12
C GLY A 114 1.14 -7.27 -22.94
N GLY A 115 2.46 -7.18 -22.75
CA GLY A 115 3.36 -8.34 -22.74
C GLY A 115 4.05 -8.62 -24.09
N SER A 116 3.65 -7.93 -25.16
CA SER A 116 4.41 -7.89 -26.41
C SER A 116 5.77 -7.21 -26.20
N VAL A 117 6.83 -7.83 -26.73
CA VAL A 117 8.19 -7.25 -26.85
C VAL A 117 8.36 -6.52 -28.20
N ALA A 118 7.26 -6.38 -28.96
CA ALA A 118 7.14 -5.56 -30.15
C ALA A 118 6.17 -4.41 -29.85
#